data_AF-V9VB32-F1
#
_entry.id   AF-V9VB32-F1
#
_cell.length_a   1.000
_cell.length_b   1.000
_cell.length_c   1.000
_cell.angle_alpha   90.00
_cell.angle_beta   90.00
_cell.angle_gamma   90.00
#
_symmetry.space_group_name_H-M   'P 1'
#
loop_
_entity.id
_entity.type
_entity.pdbx_description
1 polymer ?
#
loop_
_entity_poly.entity_id
_entity_poly.type
_entity_poly.pdbx_seq_one_letter_code
_entity_poly.pdbx_strand_id
1 'polypeptide(L)'
;MDWLCQSAGGANIFTAYTGKRIYNPHKQVYLVCAEGGHYILQTLDNLFFYFGEVPDTNSEVPLQRIENALGHFLHFGFRSSMMERAAKL
;
A
#
# COMPACT_ATOMS: atom_id res chain seq x y z
N MET A 1 -10.93 -20.45 8.69
CA MET A 1 -10.27 -19.13 8.86
C MET A 1 -9.20 -19.08 7.79
N ASP A 2 -9.63 -18.69 6.60
CA ASP A 2 -9.05 -19.22 5.38
C ASP A 2 -8.07 -18.20 4.79
N TRP A 3 -6.80 -18.53 4.96
CA TRP A 3 -5.69 -17.92 4.27
C TRP A 3 -5.70 -18.38 2.81
N LEU A 4 -6.53 -17.76 1.97
CA LEU A 4 -6.43 -17.97 0.52
C LEU A 4 -5.30 -17.08 -0.02
N CYS A 5 -4.05 -17.55 0.16
CA CYS A 5 -2.98 -17.20 -0.76
C CYS A 5 -3.29 -17.92 -2.07
N GLN A 6 -3.95 -17.23 -3.01
CA GLN A 6 -3.97 -17.71 -4.38
C GLN A 6 -2.60 -17.38 -4.97
N SER A 7 -1.75 -18.41 -5.05
CA SER A 7 -0.51 -18.34 -5.83
C SER A 7 -0.89 -18.36 -7.32
N ALA A 8 -1.13 -17.18 -7.87
CA ALA A 8 -1.17 -17.00 -9.32
C ALA A 8 0.25 -16.64 -9.77
N GLY A 9 0.94 -17.55 -10.46
CA GLY A 9 2.17 -17.25 -11.18
C GLY A 9 3.38 -16.79 -10.34
N GLY A 10 3.50 -17.21 -9.07
CA GLY A 10 4.63 -16.85 -8.21
C GLY A 10 4.46 -15.55 -7.41
N ALA A 11 3.32 -14.86 -7.55
CA ALA A 11 2.94 -13.76 -6.68
C ALA A 11 2.13 -14.29 -5.47
N ASN A 12 2.49 -13.86 -4.26
CA ASN A 12 1.66 -14.08 -3.08
C ASN A 12 0.58 -12.99 -3.06
N ILE A 13 -0.66 -13.37 -3.36
CA ILE A 13 -1.81 -12.47 -3.26
C ILE A 13 -2.34 -12.55 -1.82
N PHE A 14 -2.40 -11.41 -1.13
CA PHE A 14 -2.94 -11.30 0.22
C PHE A 14 -4.29 -10.60 0.16
N THR A 15 -5.37 -11.32 0.45
CA THR A 15 -6.71 -10.72 0.58
C THR A 15 -6.89 -10.22 2.02
N ALA A 16 -6.90 -8.90 2.20
CA ALA A 16 -7.18 -8.27 3.48
C ALA A 16 -8.60 -7.67 3.48
N TYR A 17 -9.29 -7.79 4.62
CA TYR A 17 -10.55 -7.10 4.87
C TYR A 17 -10.28 -5.80 5.63
N THR A 18 -11.11 -4.78 5.41
CA THR A 18 -11.03 -3.50 6.11
C THR A 18 -10.90 -3.68 7.63
N GLY A 19 -9.95 -2.99 8.24
CA GLY A 19 -9.65 -3.08 9.67
C GLY A 19 -8.86 -4.33 10.10
N LYS A 20 -8.45 -5.20 9.16
CA LYS A 20 -7.60 -6.37 9.44
C LYS A 20 -6.14 -6.08 9.11
N ARG A 21 -5.26 -6.79 9.83
CA ARG A 21 -3.81 -6.79 9.65
C ARG A 21 -3.36 -8.20 9.27
N ILE A 22 -2.50 -8.33 8.27
CA ILE A 22 -1.91 -9.59 7.82
C ILE A 22 -0.40 -9.52 8.05
N TYR A 23 0.15 -10.42 8.86
CA TYR A 23 1.60 -10.48 9.08
C TYR A 23 2.28 -11.37 8.04
N ASN A 24 3.33 -10.85 7.39
CA ASN A 24 4.22 -11.62 6.54
C ASN A 24 5.50 -11.97 7.30
N PRO A 25 5.70 -13.22 7.75
CA PRO A 25 6.85 -13.59 8.57
C PRO A 25 8.18 -13.54 7.82
N HIS A 26 8.20 -13.70 6.50
CA HIS A 26 9.43 -13.65 5.70
C HIS A 26 9.95 -12.24 5.50
N LYS A 27 9.05 -11.26 5.49
CA LYS A 27 9.38 -9.84 5.30
C LYS A 27 9.29 -9.03 6.58
N GLN A 28 8.79 -9.63 7.67
CA GLN A 28 8.63 -9.02 8.97
C GLN A 28 7.84 -7.70 8.90
N VAL A 29 6.75 -7.72 8.13
CA VAL A 29 5.85 -6.58 7.94
C VAL A 29 4.39 -7.00 8.12
N TYR A 30 3.57 -6.06 8.56
CA TYR A 30 2.12 -6.16 8.54
C TYR A 30 1.58 -5.42 7.32
N LEU A 31 0.72 -6.06 6.54
CA LEU A 31 -0.20 -5.39 5.63
C LEU A 31 -1.45 -5.01 6.40
N VAL A 32 -1.80 -3.73 6.42
CA VAL A 32 -2.98 -3.19 7.09
C VAL A 32 -3.92 -2.63 6.03
N CYS A 33 -5.15 -3.12 6.00
CA CYS A 33 -6.21 -2.55 5.17
C CYS A 33 -6.95 -1.51 6.01
N ALA A 34 -6.67 -0.23 5.78
CA ALA A 34 -7.31 0.87 6.47
C ALA A 34 -8.72 1.13 5.90
N GLU A 35 -9.56 1.79 6.70
CA GLU A 35 -10.86 2.26 6.23
C GLU A 35 -10.69 3.18 5.01
N GLY A 36 -11.56 3.01 4.01
CA GLY A 36 -11.46 3.72 2.73
C GLY A 36 -10.64 3.01 1.63
N GLY A 37 -10.22 1.76 1.83
CA GLY A 37 -9.56 0.97 0.77
C GLY A 37 -8.06 1.23 0.63
N HIS A 38 -7.46 1.91 1.60
CA HIS A 38 -6.02 2.18 1.62
C HIS A 38 -5.24 1.03 2.24
N TYR A 39 -4.07 0.74 1.67
CA TYR A 39 -3.15 -0.24 2.23
C TYR A 39 -1.95 0.47 2.87
N ILE A 40 -1.60 -0.01 4.07
CA ILE A 40 -0.43 0.45 4.81
C ILE A 40 0.47 -0.77 5.06
N LEU A 41 1.76 -0.63 4.79
CA LEU A 41 2.76 -1.58 5.30
C LEU A 41 3.31 -1.03 6.61
N GLN A 42 3.27 -1.83 7.67
CA GLN A 42 3.89 -1.50 8.95
C GLN A 42 5.02 -2.49 9.24
N THR A 43 6.23 -1.97 9.45
CA THR A 43 7.39 -2.76 9.89
C THR A 43 7.37 -2.98 11.41
N LEU A 44 8.21 -3.90 11.90
CA LEU A 44 8.34 -4.18 13.34
C LEU A 44 8.88 -2.99 14.15
N ASP A 45 9.67 -2.11 13.53
CA ASP A 45 10.19 -0.87 14.13
C ASP A 45 9.21 0.32 14.03
N ASN A 46 7.95 0.06 13.68
CA ASN A 46 6.89 1.06 13.57
C ASN A 46 7.18 2.18 12.55
N LEU A 47 7.73 1.80 11.40
CA LEU A 47 7.64 2.60 10.19
C LEU A 47 6.37 2.20 9.43
N PHE A 48 5.66 3.20 8.95
CA PHE A 48 4.39 3.07 8.23
C PHE A 48 4.56 3.60 6.81
N PHE A 49 4.25 2.77 5.81
CA PHE A 49 4.29 3.10 4.40
C PHE A 49 2.87 3.17 3.86
N TYR A 50 2.45 4.36 3.42
CA TYR A 50 1.11 4.61 2.92
C TYR A 50 1.12 4.61 1.39
N PHE A 51 0.30 3.75 0.80
CA PHE A 51 0.05 3.73 -0.63
C PHE A 51 -1.26 4.45 -0.94
N GLY A 52 -1.40 4.93 -2.18
CA GLY A 52 -2.66 5.50 -2.66
C GLY A 52 -3.82 4.50 -2.62
N GLU A 53 -5.02 4.99 -2.91
CA GLU A 53 -6.18 4.12 -3.15
C GLU A 53 -5.82 3.06 -4.21
N VAL A 54 -6.03 1.79 -3.87
CA VAL A 54 -5.79 0.68 -4.81
C VAL A 54 -6.98 0.61 -5.74
N PRO A 55 -6.80 0.91 -7.04
CA PRO A 55 -7.90 0.81 -7.98
C PRO A 55 -8.34 -0.67 -8.12
N ASP A 56 -9.59 -0.89 -8.55
CA ASP A 56 -10.10 -2.24 -8.87
C ASP A 56 -9.36 -2.91 -10.04
N THR A 57 -8.57 -2.12 -10.76
CA THR A 57 -7.62 -2.61 -11.75
C THR A 57 -6.33 -2.99 -11.03
N ASN A 58 -5.73 -4.15 -11.35
CA ASN A 58 -4.46 -4.63 -10.78
C ASN A 58 -3.25 -3.76 -11.17
N SER A 59 -3.40 -2.44 -11.06
CA SER A 59 -2.49 -1.39 -11.45
C SER A 59 -1.61 -1.01 -10.26
N GLU A 60 -0.38 -0.61 -10.55
CA GLU A 60 0.55 -0.19 -9.51
C GLU A 60 0.07 1.10 -8.83
N VAL A 61 0.15 1.13 -7.50
CA VAL A 61 -0.09 2.33 -6.70
C VAL A 61 1.22 2.90 -6.17
N PRO A 62 1.44 4.22 -6.31
CA PRO A 62 2.63 4.85 -5.77
C PRO A 62 2.63 4.87 -4.25
N LEU A 63 3.83 4.79 -3.66
CA LEU A 63 4.07 5.17 -2.27
C LEU A 63 3.85 6.67 -2.11
N GLN A 64 2.98 7.08 -1.19
CA GLN A 64 2.64 8.49 -0.97
C GLN A 64 3.23 9.05 0.32
N ARG A 65 3.43 8.23 1.36
CA ARG A 65 3.96 8.71 2.62
C ARG A 65 4.74 7.63 3.36
N ILE A 66 5.81 8.04 4.03
CA ILE A 66 6.50 7.25 5.05
C ILE A 66 6.36 8.01 6.36
N GLU A 67 5.99 7.32 7.43
CA GLU A 67 5.82 7.89 8.77
C GLU A 67 6.47 7.00 9.82
N ASN A 68 7.01 7.60 10.87
CA ASN A 68 7.52 6.87 12.03
C ASN A 68 6.55 6.92 13.22
N ALA A 69 6.86 6.16 14.28
CA ALA A 69 6.05 6.12 15.51
C ALA A 69 5.86 7.47 16.22
N LEU A 70 6.69 8.49 15.91
CA LEU A 70 6.57 9.84 16.47
C LEU A 70 5.66 10.75 15.64
N GLY A 71 5.11 10.25 14.53
CA GLY A 71 4.28 11.02 13.60
C GLY A 71 5.07 11.90 12.62
N HIS A 72 6.41 11.80 12.61
CA HIS A 72 7.22 12.49 11.60
C HIS A 72 7.07 11.77 10.26
N PHE A 73 6.86 12.54 9.19
CA PHE A 73 6.59 11.96 7.88
C PHE A 73 7.32 12.62 6.72
N LEU A 74 7.53 11.82 5.68
CA LEU A 74 7.88 12.26 4.34
C LEU A 74 6.68 12.02 3.43
N HIS A 75 6.30 13.03 2.64
CA HIS A 75 5.22 12.93 1.66
C HIS A 75 5.79 12.98 0.24
N PHE A 76 5.33 12.08 -0.62
CA PHE A 76 5.74 11.93 -2.00
C PHE A 76 4.57 12.29 -2.92
N GLY A 77 4.74 13.34 -3.71
CA GLY A 77 3.83 13.68 -4.79
C GLY A 77 4.34 13.16 -6.12
N PHE A 78 3.54 12.37 -6.83
CA PHE A 78 3.85 12.02 -8.22
C PHE A 78 3.34 13.13 -9.13
N ARG A 79 4.25 13.77 -9.87
CA ARG A 79 3.86 14.59 -11.02
C ARG A 79 3.69 13.66 -12.22
N SER A 80 2.45 13.42 -12.62
CA SER A 80 2.16 12.79 -13.90
C SER A 80 2.57 13.75 -15.02
N SER A 81 3.65 13.41 -15.74
CA SER A 81 4.04 14.13 -16.96
C SER A 81 3.00 14.03 -18.07
N MET A 82 2.04 13.10 -17.95
CA MET A 82 0.96 12.88 -18.90
C MET A 82 -0.11 13.98 -18.85
N MET A 83 -0.23 14.74 -17.75
CA MET A 83 -1.13 15.89 -17.65
C MET A 83 -0.47 17.23 -18.03
N GLU A 84 0.86 17.33 -18.03
CA GLU A 84 1.54 18.62 -18.31
C GLU A 84 1.52 18.99 -19.81
N ARG A 85 1.20 18.04 -20.70
CA ARG A 85 0.97 18.31 -22.14
C ARG A 85 -0.50 18.62 -22.48
N ALA A 86 -1.45 18.21 -21.64
CA ALA A 86 -2.87 18.44 -21.89
C ALA A 86 -3.34 19.84 -21.47
N ALA A 87 -2.64 20.50 -20.55
CA ALA A 87 -2.94 21.87 -20.10
C ALA A 87 -2.33 22.98 -20.98
N LYS A 88 -1.77 22.64 -22.16
CA LYS A 88 -1.17 23.58 -23.12
C LYS A 88 -1.90 23.65 -24.47
N LEU A 89 -3.12 23.13 -24.55
CA LEU A 89 -4.03 23.26 -25.69
C LEU A 89 -5.29 24.00 -25.24
#